data_AF-A0A524NHA5-F1
#
_entry.id   AF-A0A524NHA5-F1
#
_cell.length_a   1.000
_cell.length_b   1.000
_cell.length_c   1.000
_cell.angle_alpha   90.00
_cell.angle_beta   90.00
_cell.angle_gamma   90.00
#
_symmetry.space_group_name_H-M   'P 1'
#
loop_
_entity.id
_entity.type
_entity.pdbx_description
1 polymer ?
#
loop_
_entity_poly.entity_id
_entity_poly.type
_entity_poly.pdbx_seq_one_letter_code
_entity_poly.pdbx_strand_id
1 'polypeptide(L)'
;MKIDNQGNTYRIWLSRLVMTMVFALIILLLVFVSWFDNPDLPITKYHIVILISVVYLAINWLNYLKRPYFVSYNDQGEMLVVRYYPVSMFTSRKHSIEIPKKQFVKYELKPFLFKSQHYLILHQNFRGKVASYPRISLSAMEKEDREKMLQSLGKYAAKA
;
A
#
# COMPACT_ATOMS: atom_id res chain seq x y z
N MET A 1 -14.85 12.70 12.04
CA MET A 1 -14.13 11.44 11.86
C MET A 1 -12.77 11.69 11.21
N LYS A 2 -11.74 11.22 11.89
CA LYS A 2 -10.37 11.20 11.41
C LYS A 2 -9.93 9.74 11.36
N ILE A 3 -9.43 9.29 10.22
CA ILE A 3 -8.88 7.95 10.01
C ILE A 3 -7.47 8.13 9.47
N ASP A 4 -6.51 7.42 10.06
CA ASP A 4 -5.12 7.41 9.62
C ASP A 4 -4.55 6.00 9.63
N ASN A 5 -4.00 5.61 8.47
CA ASN A 5 -3.44 4.28 8.30
C ASN A 5 -1.95 4.21 8.72
N GLN A 6 -1.58 4.87 9.82
CA GLN A 6 -0.17 4.98 10.24
C GLN A 6 0.35 3.63 10.74
N GLY A 7 -0.47 2.90 11.51
CA GLY A 7 -0.11 1.60 12.07
C GLY A 7 0.23 0.57 10.99
N ASN A 8 -0.61 0.41 9.97
CA ASN A 8 -0.34 -0.57 8.92
C ASN A 8 0.84 -0.15 8.02
N THR A 9 1.04 1.15 7.82
CA THR A 9 2.21 1.66 7.10
C THR A 9 3.51 1.31 7.82
N TYR A 10 3.53 1.45 9.15
CA TYR A 10 4.67 1.05 9.97
C TYR A 10 4.89 -0.46 9.95
N ARG A 11 3.82 -1.26 9.99
CA ARG A 11 3.88 -2.72 9.88
C ARG A 11 4.48 -3.18 8.56
N ILE A 12 4.13 -2.54 7.44
CA ILE A 12 4.72 -2.82 6.12
C ILE A 12 6.22 -2.52 6.12
N TRP A 13 6.63 -1.40 6.73
CA TRP A 13 8.04 -1.04 6.85
C TRP A 13 8.82 -2.03 7.73
N LEU A 14 8.28 -2.37 8.91
CA LEU A 14 8.88 -3.33 9.83
C LEU A 14 9.00 -4.73 9.21
N SER A 15 7.96 -5.19 8.50
CA SER A 15 7.99 -6.49 7.81
C SER A 15 9.09 -6.56 6.76
N ARG A 16 9.36 -5.47 6.03
CA ARG A 16 10.48 -5.41 5.07
C ARG A 16 11.83 -5.54 5.78
N LEU A 17 12.01 -4.87 6.91
CA LEU A 17 13.25 -4.97 7.69
C LEU A 17 13.46 -6.39 8.24
N VAL A 18 12.43 -6.96 8.85
CA VAL A 18 12.47 -8.33 9.39
C VAL A 18 12.76 -9.34 8.27
N MET A 19 12.13 -9.19 7.10
CA MET A 19 12.37 -10.08 5.95
C MET A 19 13.83 -10.04 5.48
N THR A 20 14.44 -8.85 5.43
CA THR A 20 15.86 -8.71 5.06
C THR A 20 16.78 -9.29 6.13
N MET A 21 16.48 -9.10 7.41
CA MET A 21 17.24 -9.72 8.51
C MET A 21 17.17 -11.25 8.46
N VAL A 22 15.97 -11.82 8.27
CA VAL A 22 15.77 -13.26 8.15
C VAL A 22 16.51 -13.82 6.93
N PHE A 23 16.45 -13.13 5.78
CA PHE A 23 17.18 -13.52 4.59
C PHE A 23 18.71 -13.55 4.83
N ALA A 24 19.25 -12.49 5.43
CA ALA A 24 20.67 -12.43 5.78
C ALA A 24 21.06 -13.55 6.76
N LEU A 25 20.22 -13.84 7.76
CA LEU A 25 20.45 -14.92 8.72
C LEU A 25 20.44 -16.30 8.04
N ILE A 26 19.51 -16.54 7.10
CA ILE A 26 19.44 -17.79 6.33
C ILE A 26 20.73 -17.98 5.50
N ILE A 27 21.20 -16.93 4.83
CA ILE A 27 22.45 -16.99 4.07
C ILE A 27 23.63 -17.28 5.01
N LEU A 28 23.71 -16.60 6.14
CA LEU A 28 24.77 -16.80 7.13
C LEU A 28 24.78 -18.26 7.61
N LEU A 29 23.63 -18.80 8.03
CA LEU A 29 23.51 -20.19 8.46
C LEU A 29 23.93 -21.16 7.36
N LEU A 30 23.48 -20.95 6.12
CA LEU A 30 23.86 -21.79 4.99
C LEU A 30 25.37 -21.79 4.75
N VAL A 31 26.05 -20.65 4.92
CA VAL A 31 27.51 -20.55 4.78
C VAL A 31 28.25 -21.39 5.82
N PHE A 32 27.73 -21.53 7.04
CA PHE A 32 28.38 -22.33 8.10
C PHE A 32 27.96 -23.80 8.14
N VAL A 33 26.86 -24.17 7.46
CA VAL A 33 26.43 -25.57 7.36
C VAL A 33 27.30 -26.31 6.33
N SER A 34 28.00 -27.33 6.79
CA SER A 34 28.87 -28.21 6.00
C SER A 34 28.13 -29.39 5.33
N TRP A 35 26.82 -29.50 5.55
CA TRP A 35 26.00 -30.61 5.06
C TRP A 35 25.92 -30.69 3.52
N PHE A 36 26.23 -29.59 2.83
CA PHE A 36 26.21 -29.45 1.38
C PHE A 36 27.60 -29.42 0.74
N ASP A 37 28.65 -29.74 1.50
CA ASP A 37 30.04 -29.79 1.00
C ASP A 37 30.39 -31.17 0.39
N ASN A 38 29.46 -32.12 0.42
CA ASN A 38 29.65 -33.45 -0.17
C ASN A 38 29.56 -33.37 -1.71
N PRO A 39 30.62 -33.77 -2.45
CA PRO A 39 30.66 -33.71 -3.91
C PRO A 39 29.72 -34.73 -4.59
N ASP A 40 29.21 -35.72 -3.85
CA ASP A 40 28.34 -36.77 -4.37
C ASP A 40 26.86 -36.34 -4.49
N LEU A 41 26.49 -35.18 -3.93
CA LEU A 41 25.14 -34.64 -4.06
C LEU A 41 25.03 -33.80 -5.35
N PRO A 42 24.01 -34.02 -6.19
CA PRO A 42 23.79 -33.21 -7.40
C PRO A 42 23.45 -31.74 -7.10
N ILE A 43 23.14 -31.43 -5.83
CA ILE A 43 22.78 -30.09 -5.36
C ILE A 43 23.90 -29.56 -4.48
N THR A 44 24.73 -28.68 -5.03
CA THR A 44 25.72 -27.93 -4.25
C THR A 44 25.09 -26.75 -3.52
N LYS A 45 25.75 -26.32 -2.45
CA LYS A 45 25.42 -25.14 -1.64
C LYS A 45 25.04 -23.88 -2.45
N TYR A 46 25.74 -23.64 -3.55
CA TYR A 46 25.48 -22.50 -4.44
C TYR A 46 24.08 -22.54 -5.08
N HIS A 47 23.59 -23.72 -5.46
CA HIS A 47 22.26 -23.87 -6.05
C HIS A 47 21.16 -23.47 -5.04
N ILE A 48 21.34 -23.84 -3.77
CA ILE A 48 20.41 -23.49 -2.69
C ILE A 48 20.44 -21.99 -2.42
N VAL A 49 21.63 -21.38 -2.36
CA VAL A 49 21.78 -19.93 -2.17
C VAL A 49 21.14 -19.16 -3.32
N ILE A 50 21.34 -19.60 -4.57
CA ILE A 50 20.72 -18.99 -5.75
C ILE A 50 19.20 -19.13 -5.69
N LEU A 51 18.69 -20.32 -5.38
CA LEU A 51 17.24 -20.57 -5.26
C LEU A 51 16.59 -19.64 -4.23
N ILE A 52 17.16 -19.55 -3.03
CA ILE A 52 16.65 -18.69 -1.95
C ILE A 52 16.74 -17.22 -2.32
N SER A 53 17.82 -16.80 -3.00
CA SER A 53 17.98 -15.43 -3.49
C SER A 53 16.91 -15.08 -4.53
N VAL A 54 16.62 -15.98 -5.47
CA VAL A 54 15.57 -15.80 -6.48
C VAL A 54 14.20 -15.70 -5.80
N VAL A 55 13.90 -16.56 -4.83
CA VAL A 55 12.65 -16.51 -4.06
C VAL A 55 12.53 -15.18 -3.31
N TYR A 56 13.59 -14.71 -2.66
CA TYR A 56 13.61 -13.41 -1.97
C TYR A 56 13.37 -12.24 -2.92
N LEU A 57 14.02 -12.24 -4.09
CA LEU A 57 13.81 -11.22 -5.13
C LEU A 57 12.37 -11.25 -5.66
N ALA A 58 11.80 -12.44 -5.89
CA ALA A 58 10.42 -12.59 -6.34
C ALA A 58 9.41 -12.04 -5.31
N ILE A 59 9.60 -12.35 -4.02
CA ILE A 59 8.76 -11.82 -2.93
C ILE A 59 8.87 -10.29 -2.86
N ASN A 60 10.08 -9.74 -2.95
CA ASN A 60 10.29 -8.29 -2.94
C ASN A 60 9.65 -7.62 -4.16
N TRP A 61 9.76 -8.23 -5.34
CA TRP A 61 9.15 -7.75 -6.57
C TRP A 61 7.62 -7.69 -6.45
N LEU A 62 6.99 -8.76 -5.95
CA LEU A 62 5.55 -8.78 -5.68
C LEU A 62 5.14 -7.70 -4.67
N ASN A 63 5.93 -7.49 -3.62
CA ASN A 63 5.67 -6.44 -2.63
C ASN A 63 5.88 -5.02 -3.19
N TYR A 64 6.78 -4.85 -4.16
CA TYR A 64 6.97 -3.59 -4.88
C TYR A 64 5.76 -3.25 -5.77
N LEU A 65 5.23 -4.25 -6.48
CA LEU A 65 4.05 -4.07 -7.34
C LEU A 65 2.80 -3.62 -6.57
N LYS A 66 2.66 -3.99 -5.29
CA LYS A 66 1.53 -3.59 -4.44
C LYS A 66 1.45 -2.08 -4.18
N ARG A 67 2.52 -1.31 -4.42
CA ARG A 67 2.60 0.16 -4.25
C ARG A 67 1.74 0.67 -3.07
N PRO A 68 2.12 0.39 -1.82
CA PRO A 68 1.36 0.85 -0.66
C PRO A 68 1.32 2.39 -0.62
N TYR A 69 0.14 2.97 -0.54
CA TYR A 69 -0.03 4.41 -0.27
C TYR A 69 -0.55 4.59 1.15
N PHE A 70 0.06 5.49 1.90
CA PHE A 70 -0.54 6.00 3.11
C PHE A 70 -1.71 6.90 2.71
N VAL A 71 -2.83 6.73 3.40
CA VAL A 71 -4.02 7.57 3.24
C VAL A 71 -4.47 7.99 4.63
N SER A 72 -4.73 9.29 4.80
CA SER A 72 -5.38 9.86 5.96
C SER A 72 -6.60 10.64 5.50
N TYR A 73 -7.73 10.34 6.12
CA TYR A 73 -9.01 10.97 5.85
C TYR A 73 -9.45 11.78 7.06
N ASN A 74 -9.86 13.01 6.82
CA ASN A 74 -10.46 13.85 7.85
C ASN A 74 -11.71 14.55 7.30
N ASP A 75 -12.84 14.34 7.96
CA ASP A 75 -14.11 15.02 7.65
C ASP A 75 -14.50 16.08 8.71
N GLN A 76 -13.62 16.38 9.68
CA GLN A 76 -13.90 17.37 10.71
C GLN A 76 -13.85 18.79 10.11
N GLY A 77 -14.99 19.48 10.09
CA GLY A 77 -15.14 20.85 9.57
C GLY A 77 -16.04 20.95 8.34
N GLU A 78 -15.86 22.02 7.56
CA GLU A 78 -16.62 22.28 6.32
C GLU A 78 -16.00 21.62 5.07
N MET A 79 -14.76 21.12 5.20
CA MET A 79 -13.95 20.54 4.13
C MET A 79 -13.72 19.04 4.38
N LEU A 80 -13.70 18.26 3.30
CA LEU A 80 -13.20 16.89 3.27
C LEU A 80 -11.72 16.93 2.90
N VAL A 81 -10.86 16.44 3.80
CA VAL A 81 -9.41 16.45 3.60
C VAL A 81 -8.91 15.02 3.45
N VAL A 82 -8.36 14.71 2.27
CA VAL A 82 -7.74 13.42 1.96
C VAL A 82 -6.27 13.63 1.69
N ARG A 83 -5.43 13.18 2.61
CA ARG A 83 -3.97 13.23 2.49
C ARG A 83 -3.47 11.87 2.07
N TYR A 84 -2.59 11.83 1.07
CA TYR A 84 -1.99 10.59 0.61
C TYR A 84 -0.54 10.77 0.20
N TYR A 85 0.27 9.73 0.42
CA TYR A 85 1.64 9.66 -0.08
C TYR A 85 2.03 8.20 -0.34
N PRO A 86 2.85 7.92 -1.35
CA PRO A 86 3.38 6.59 -1.56
C PRO A 86 4.31 6.20 -0.40
N VAL A 87 4.15 4.99 0.13
CA VAL A 87 5.07 4.37 1.10
C VAL A 87 6.25 3.76 0.32
N SER A 88 7.03 4.64 -0.29
CA SER A 88 8.26 4.31 -1.00
C SER A 88 9.47 4.79 -0.21
N MET A 89 10.56 4.03 -0.27
CA MET A 89 11.84 4.43 0.34
C MET A 89 12.48 5.61 -0.41
N PHE A 90 12.13 5.82 -1.69
CA PHE A 90 12.78 6.82 -2.56
C PHE A 90 11.95 8.07 -2.80
N THR A 91 10.64 8.03 -2.53
CA THR A 91 9.75 9.17 -2.82
C THR A 91 8.72 9.31 -1.70
N SER A 92 8.67 10.49 -1.09
CA SER A 92 7.72 10.82 -0.03
C SER A 92 6.83 12.02 -0.39
N ARG A 93 6.58 12.26 -1.69
CA ARG A 93 5.74 13.39 -2.13
C ARG A 93 4.36 13.30 -1.46
N LYS A 94 4.10 14.26 -0.59
CA LYS A 94 2.86 14.37 0.17
C LYS A 94 1.85 15.14 -0.67
N HIS A 95 0.69 14.55 -0.88
CA HIS A 95 -0.43 15.20 -1.54
C HIS A 95 -1.57 15.37 -0.55
N SER A 96 -2.26 16.52 -0.63
CA SER A 96 -3.47 16.82 0.15
C SER A 96 -4.54 17.26 -0.84
N ILE A 97 -5.69 16.60 -0.81
CA ILE A 97 -6.89 17.00 -1.54
C ILE A 97 -7.87 17.54 -0.51
N GLU A 98 -8.33 18.76 -0.72
CA GLU A 98 -9.27 19.45 0.15
C GLU A 98 -10.49 19.84 -0.68
N ILE A 99 -11.64 19.25 -0.37
CA ILE A 99 -12.89 19.44 -1.12
C ILE A 99 -13.94 19.99 -0.16
N PRO A 100 -14.55 21.15 -0.43
CA PRO A 100 -15.69 21.63 0.36
C PRO A 100 -16.83 20.60 0.32
N LYS A 101 -17.45 20.28 1.46
CA LYS A 101 -18.53 19.27 1.54
C LYS A 101 -19.69 19.56 0.58
N LYS A 102 -20.00 20.85 0.37
CA LYS A 102 -21.04 21.33 -0.55
C LYS A 102 -20.72 21.08 -2.04
N GLN A 103 -19.44 20.91 -2.38
CA GLN A 103 -18.96 20.72 -3.75
C GLN A 103 -18.66 19.25 -4.05
N PHE A 104 -18.70 18.37 -3.05
CA PHE A 104 -18.46 16.95 -3.26
C PHE A 104 -19.67 16.30 -3.96
N VAL A 105 -19.41 15.57 -5.06
CA VAL A 105 -20.46 14.98 -5.89
C VAL A 105 -20.54 13.48 -5.67
N LYS A 106 -19.47 12.76 -5.99
CA LYS A 106 -19.41 11.30 -5.95
C LYS A 106 -17.99 10.80 -5.77
N TYR A 107 -17.86 9.53 -5.43
CA TYR A 107 -16.61 8.78 -5.46
C TYR A 107 -16.73 7.54 -6.35
N GLU A 108 -15.62 7.15 -6.98
CA GLU A 108 -15.52 5.92 -7.77
C GLU A 108 -14.45 5.00 -7.19
N LEU A 109 -14.74 3.70 -7.15
CA LEU A 109 -13.82 2.65 -6.74
C LEU A 109 -13.46 1.78 -7.94
N LYS A 110 -12.19 1.79 -8.34
CA LYS A 110 -11.68 0.92 -9.41
C LYS A 110 -10.84 -0.21 -8.80
N PRO A 111 -11.21 -1.48 -8.99
CA PRO A 111 -10.42 -2.59 -8.49
C PRO A 111 -9.06 -2.66 -9.20
N PHE A 112 -8.03 -3.05 -8.45
CA PHE A 112 -6.67 -3.30 -8.93
C PHE A 112 -6.12 -4.51 -8.18
N LEU A 113 -5.21 -5.25 -8.84
CA LEU A 113 -4.55 -6.44 -8.29
C LEU A 113 -5.55 -7.48 -7.72
N PHE A 114 -6.11 -8.32 -8.60
CA PHE A 114 -7.05 -9.40 -8.24
C PHE A 114 -8.25 -8.95 -7.38
N LYS A 115 -8.80 -7.74 -7.62
CA LYS A 115 -9.99 -7.17 -6.93
C LYS A 115 -9.84 -6.94 -5.42
N SER A 116 -8.70 -7.25 -4.81
CA SER A 116 -8.46 -7.05 -3.37
C SER A 116 -8.23 -5.57 -3.03
N GLN A 117 -7.59 -4.86 -3.95
CA GLN A 117 -7.13 -3.48 -3.77
C GLN A 117 -8.01 -2.55 -4.62
N HIS A 118 -8.26 -1.34 -4.14
CA HIS A 118 -9.15 -0.38 -4.81
C HIS A 118 -8.46 0.97 -4.95
N TYR A 119 -8.56 1.55 -6.14
CA TYR A 119 -8.28 2.96 -6.35
C TYR A 119 -9.54 3.78 -6.05
N LEU A 120 -9.39 4.82 -5.24
CA LEU A 120 -10.40 5.82 -4.98
C LEU A 120 -10.19 7.02 -5.92
N ILE A 121 -11.24 7.42 -6.61
CA ILE A 121 -11.28 8.64 -7.43
C ILE A 121 -12.38 9.53 -6.84
N LEU A 122 -12.03 10.76 -6.49
CA LEU A 122 -12.97 11.74 -5.93
C LEU A 122 -13.40 12.70 -7.04
N HIS A 123 -14.69 13.05 -7.05
CA HIS A 123 -15.26 14.00 -7.99
C HIS A 123 -15.84 15.21 -7.24
N GLN A 124 -15.50 16.40 -7.71
CA GLN A 124 -16.04 17.66 -7.20
C GLN A 124 -16.75 18.45 -8.29
N ASN A 125 -17.77 19.22 -7.92
CA ASN A 125 -18.37 20.22 -8.79
C ASN A 125 -17.53 21.51 -8.69
N PHE A 126 -16.87 21.87 -9.79
CA PHE A 126 -16.11 23.09 -9.90
C PHE A 126 -16.63 23.92 -11.07
N ARG A 127 -17.18 25.10 -10.77
CA ARG A 127 -17.72 26.04 -11.78
C ARG A 127 -18.71 25.39 -12.77
N GLY A 128 -19.59 24.51 -12.26
CA GLY A 128 -20.62 23.84 -13.07
C GLY A 128 -20.13 22.63 -13.87
N LYS A 129 -18.86 22.24 -13.75
CA LYS A 129 -18.30 21.01 -14.34
C LYS A 129 -17.86 20.03 -13.26
N VAL A 130 -18.06 18.74 -13.49
CA VAL A 130 -17.58 17.69 -12.59
C VAL A 130 -16.09 17.43 -12.87
N ALA A 131 -15.22 17.88 -11.97
CA ALA A 131 -13.79 17.68 -12.03
C ALA A 131 -13.37 16.43 -11.25
N SER A 132 -12.46 15.63 -11.81
CA SER A 132 -11.93 14.42 -11.20
C SER A 132 -10.54 14.65 -10.61
N TYR A 133 -10.34 14.18 -9.39
CA TYR A 133 -9.03 14.12 -8.74
C TYR A 133 -8.22 12.90 -9.22
N PRO A 134 -6.89 12.92 -9.07
CA PRO A 134 -6.05 11.77 -9.36
C PRO A 134 -6.43 10.55 -8.51
N ARG A 135 -6.20 9.36 -9.07
CA ARG A 135 -6.44 8.07 -8.40
C ARG A 135 -5.60 7.93 -7.14
N ILE A 136 -6.24 7.57 -6.03
CA ILE A 136 -5.61 7.33 -4.74
C ILE A 136 -5.65 5.82 -4.46
N SER A 137 -4.51 5.19 -4.24
CA SER A 137 -4.47 3.77 -3.89
C SER A 137 -4.90 3.58 -2.44
N LEU A 138 -5.91 2.75 -2.18
CA LEU A 138 -6.29 2.33 -0.82
C LEU A 138 -5.58 1.03 -0.40
N SER A 139 -4.45 0.72 -1.04
CA SER A 139 -3.74 -0.55 -0.92
C SER A 139 -3.27 -0.86 0.50
N ALA A 140 -2.84 0.18 1.22
CA ALA A 140 -2.37 0.02 2.59
C ALA A 140 -3.50 0.11 3.62
N MET A 141 -4.69 0.62 3.28
CA MET A 141 -5.76 0.81 4.27
C MET A 141 -6.40 -0.52 4.65
N GLU A 142 -6.66 -0.70 5.94
CA GLU A 142 -7.43 -1.85 6.42
C GLU A 142 -8.86 -1.84 5.88
N LYS A 143 -9.46 -3.03 5.74
CA LYS A 143 -10.79 -3.19 5.14
C LYS A 143 -11.86 -2.44 5.94
N GLU A 144 -11.78 -2.49 7.26
CA GLU A 144 -12.73 -1.82 8.17
C GLU A 144 -12.65 -0.30 8.06
N ASP A 145 -11.44 0.25 8.09
CA ASP A 145 -11.22 1.70 7.94
C ASP A 145 -11.64 2.19 6.54
N ARG A 146 -11.42 1.35 5.52
CA ARG A 146 -11.92 1.62 4.17
C ARG A 146 -13.44 1.70 4.15
N GLU A 147 -14.13 0.75 4.77
CA GLU A 147 -15.59 0.77 4.83
C GLU A 147 -16.11 1.99 5.60
N LYS A 148 -15.52 2.33 6.75
CA LYS A 148 -15.86 3.55 7.52
C LYS A 148 -15.65 4.82 6.70
N MET A 149 -14.52 4.93 6.01
CA MET A 149 -14.23 6.08 5.13
C MET A 149 -15.25 6.18 3.99
N LEU A 150 -15.59 5.07 3.33
CA LEU A 150 -16.57 5.03 2.25
C LEU A 150 -17.98 5.35 2.73
N GLN A 151 -18.35 4.90 3.92
CA GLN A 151 -19.62 5.28 4.56
C GLN A 151 -19.67 6.77 4.87
N SER A 152 -18.58 7.36 5.41
CA SER A 152 -18.51 8.82 5.63
C SER A 152 -18.60 9.59 4.32
N LEU A 153 -17.85 9.20 3.28
CA LEU A 153 -17.94 9.78 1.95
C LEU A 153 -19.35 9.64 1.37
N GLY A 154 -20.01 8.50 1.56
CA GLY A 154 -21.39 8.27 1.12
C GLY A 154 -22.43 9.19 1.76
N LYS A 155 -22.19 9.69 2.97
CA LYS A 155 -23.08 10.68 3.61
C LYS A 155 -23.04 12.04 2.93
N TYR A 156 -21.90 12.37 2.32
CA TYR A 156 -21.66 13.65 1.66
C TYR A 156 -21.76 13.57 0.15
N ALA A 157 -21.59 12.38 -0.43
CA ALA A 157 -21.88 12.13 -1.84
C ALA A 157 -23.33 12.56 -2.01
N ALA A 158 -23.53 13.57 -2.86
CA ALA A 158 -24.85 14.13 -3.07
C ALA A 158 -25.82 12.96 -3.28
N LYS A 159 -26.91 12.95 -2.51
CA LYS A 159 -28.17 12.36 -3.00
C LYS A 159 -28.44 13.07 -4.32
N ALA A 160 -27.89 12.52 -5.40
CA ALA A 160 -28.27 12.89 -6.75
C ALA A 160 -29.71 12.40 -6.94
#